data_AF-A0A537HHN0-F1
#
_entry.id   AF-A0A537HHN0-F1
#
_cell.length_a   1.000
_cell.length_b   1.000
_cell.length_c   1.000
_cell.angle_alpha   90.00
_cell.angle_beta   90.00
_cell.angle_gamma   90.00
#
_symmetry.space_group_name_H-M   'P 1'
#
loop_
_entity.id
_entity.type
_entity.pdbx_description
1 polymer ?
#
loop_
_entity_poly.entity_id
_entity_poly.type
_entity_poly.pdbx_seq_one_letter_code
_entity_poly.pdbx_strand_id
1 'polypeptide(L)'
;MAEETLGAIKEFRLYLEGVEKNLSSMSKKFANKEIAQGVGLAATGIHEALTYLAIVKKVIEKTERMVAKKAIVSSDETGGLDESHSDGRTSLSAST
;
A
#
# COMPACT_ATOMS: atom_id res chain seq x y z
N MET A 1 11.46 -4.79 8.79
CA MET A 1 11.56 -3.80 7.70
C MET A 1 10.43 -3.88 6.69
N ALA A 2 10.35 -4.89 5.80
CA ALA A 2 9.33 -4.91 4.75
C ALA A 2 7.90 -5.07 5.29
N GLU A 3 7.71 -5.94 6.29
CA GLU A 3 6.43 -6.14 6.97
C GLU A 3 5.96 -4.90 7.73
N GLU A 4 6.84 -4.26 8.50
CA GLU A 4 6.56 -2.99 9.18
C GLU A 4 6.19 -1.89 8.19
N THR A 5 6.89 -1.82 7.06
CA THR A 5 6.60 -0.85 5.99
C THR A 5 5.22 -1.11 5.37
N LEU A 6 4.86 -2.38 5.14
CA LEU A 6 3.52 -2.75 4.65
C LEU A 6 2.43 -2.43 5.69
N GLY A 7 2.71 -2.64 6.97
CA GLY A 7 1.83 -2.24 8.07
C GLY A 7 1.56 -0.73 8.06
N ALA A 8 2.62 0.07 8.03
CA ALA A 8 2.51 1.53 7.96
C ALA A 8 1.75 2.01 6.70
N ILE A 9 1.96 1.36 5.55
CA ILE A 9 1.22 1.65 4.31
C ILE A 9 -0.28 1.38 4.48
N LYS A 10 -0.66 0.27 5.12
CA LYS A 10 -2.08 -0.07 5.38
C LYS A 10 -2.74 0.95 6.32
N GLU A 11 -2.06 1.33 7.40
CA GLU A 11 -2.55 2.36 8.32
C GLU A 11 -2.72 3.71 7.61
N PHE A 12 -1.75 4.08 6.78
CA PHE A 12 -1.82 5.32 6.01
C PHE A 12 -3.00 5.31 5.02
N ARG A 13 -3.29 4.19 4.36
CA ARG A 13 -4.47 4.06 3.50
C ARG A 13 -5.77 4.28 4.27
N LEU A 14 -5.92 3.68 5.44
CA LEU A 14 -7.10 3.87 6.30
C LEU A 14 -7.26 5.33 6.73
N TYR A 15 -6.16 6.00 7.04
CA TYR A 15 -6.17 7.44 7.33
C TYR A 15 -6.68 8.25 6.13
N LEU A 16 -6.17 7.98 4.92
CA LEU A 16 -6.60 8.69 3.71
C LEU A 16 -8.09 8.46 3.38
N GLU A 17 -8.63 7.28 3.65
CA GLU A 17 -10.08 7.02 3.52
C GLU A 17 -10.90 7.87 4.49
N GLY A 18 -10.43 8.03 5.72
CA GLY A 18 -11.04 8.95 6.69
C GLY A 18 -11.03 10.40 6.23
N VAL A 19 -9.90 10.86 5.68
CA VAL A 19 -9.77 12.21 5.12
C VAL A 19 -10.71 12.41 3.93
N GLU A 20 -10.79 11.46 3.01
CA GLU A 20 -11.69 11.50 1.85
C GLU A 20 -13.15 11.62 2.27
N LYS A 21 -13.57 10.82 3.27
CA LYS A 21 -14.93 10.87 3.82
C LYS A 21 -15.24 12.24 4.42
N ASN A 22 -14.31 12.81 5.19
CA ASN A 22 -14.48 14.12 5.82
C ASN A 22 -14.56 15.24 4.77
N LEU A 23 -13.64 15.26 3.80
CA LEU A 23 -13.65 16.24 2.70
C LEU A 23 -14.90 16.12 1.85
N SER A 24 -15.35 14.91 1.52
CA SER A 24 -16.58 14.70 0.76
C SER A 24 -17.82 15.20 1.51
N SER A 25 -17.87 14.97 2.82
CA SER A 25 -18.94 15.51 3.68
C SER A 25 -18.91 17.03 3.73
N MET A 26 -17.72 17.63 3.86
CA MET A 26 -17.54 19.08 3.84
C MET A 26 -17.94 19.68 2.49
N SER A 27 -17.51 19.11 1.37
CA SER A 27 -17.86 19.57 0.02
C SER A 27 -19.38 19.71 -0.16
N LYS A 28 -20.15 18.70 0.26
CA LYS A 28 -21.62 18.75 0.21
C LYS A 28 -22.21 19.87 1.07
N LYS A 29 -21.70 20.05 2.29
CA LYS A 29 -22.16 21.13 3.20
C LYS A 29 -21.85 22.51 2.64
N PHE A 30 -20.64 22.70 2.13
CA PHE A 30 -20.23 23.96 1.53
C PHE A 30 -21.01 24.24 0.26
N ALA A 31 -21.12 23.30 -0.68
CA ALA A 31 -21.90 23.46 -1.91
C ALA A 31 -23.34 23.92 -1.63
N ASN A 32 -24.03 23.30 -0.67
CA ASN A 32 -25.38 23.71 -0.30
C ASN A 32 -25.45 25.14 0.26
N LYS A 33 -24.48 25.52 1.11
CA LYS A 33 -24.37 26.88 1.66
C LYS A 33 -24.02 27.90 0.59
N GLU A 34 -23.12 27.53 -0.31
CA GLU A 34 -22.57 28.33 -1.39
C GLU A 34 -23.60 28.62 -2.48
N ILE A 35 -24.42 27.62 -2.86
CA ILE A 35 -25.59 27.81 -3.72
C ILE A 35 -26.57 28.81 -3.08
N ALA A 36 -26.85 28.69 -1.78
CA ALA A 36 -27.75 29.60 -1.07
C ALA A 36 -27.19 31.03 -0.96
N GLN A 37 -25.86 31.21 -1.03
CA GLN A 37 -25.18 32.49 -0.91
C GLN A 37 -24.71 33.07 -2.26
N GLY A 38 -24.81 32.32 -3.35
CA GLY A 38 -24.32 32.72 -4.68
C GLY A 38 -22.79 32.81 -4.80
N VAL A 39 -22.03 32.13 -3.93
CA VAL A 39 -20.55 32.14 -3.88
C VAL A 39 -20.04 30.70 -4.02
N GLY A 40 -18.85 30.42 -4.56
CA GLY A 40 -18.39 29.04 -4.87
C GLY A 40 -16.91 28.71 -4.59
N LEU A 41 -16.26 29.43 -3.69
CA LEU A 41 -14.81 29.35 -3.50
C LEU A 41 -14.38 28.14 -2.63
N ALA A 42 -15.14 27.83 -1.58
CA ALA A 42 -14.81 26.77 -0.64
C ALA A 42 -15.09 25.37 -1.21
N ALA A 43 -16.23 25.16 -1.88
CA ALA A 43 -16.53 23.87 -2.51
C ALA A 43 -15.51 23.52 -3.61
N THR A 44 -15.06 24.52 -4.37
CA THR A 44 -14.01 24.36 -5.39
C THR A 44 -12.69 23.92 -4.76
N GLY A 45 -12.22 24.61 -3.73
CA GLY A 45 -10.98 24.22 -3.04
C GLY A 45 -11.03 22.82 -2.43
N ILE A 46 -12.19 22.40 -1.91
CA ILE A 46 -12.36 21.03 -1.40
C ILE A 46 -12.35 20.01 -2.55
N HIS A 47 -12.91 20.33 -3.71
CA HIS A 47 -12.88 19.46 -4.88
C HIS A 47 -11.45 19.25 -5.40
N GLU A 48 -10.63 20.30 -5.41
CA GLU A 48 -9.21 20.21 -5.74
C GLU A 48 -8.45 19.33 -4.73
N ALA A 49 -8.71 19.51 -3.43
CA ALA A 49 -8.10 18.67 -2.39
C ALA A 49 -8.45 17.18 -2.56
N LEU A 50 -9.70 16.86 -2.92
CA LEU A 50 -10.12 15.49 -3.24
C LEU A 50 -9.40 14.93 -4.48
N THR A 51 -9.14 15.79 -5.47
CA THR A 51 -8.38 15.41 -6.67
C THR A 51 -6.94 15.05 -6.33
N TYR A 52 -6.27 15.88 -5.52
CA TYR A 52 -4.91 15.57 -5.05
C TYR A 52 -4.87 14.31 -4.18
N LEU A 53 -5.86 14.11 -3.32
CA LEU A 53 -5.98 12.90 -2.50
C LEU A 53 -6.07 11.63 -3.35
N ALA A 54 -6.81 11.66 -4.47
CA ALA A 54 -6.89 10.54 -5.39
C ALA A 54 -5.54 10.17 -6.01
N ILE A 55 -4.68 11.17 -6.28
CA ILE A 55 -3.31 10.94 -6.77
C ILE A 55 -2.46 10.29 -5.67
N VAL A 56 -2.52 10.82 -4.44
CA VAL A 56 -1.77 10.27 -3.30
C VAL A 56 -2.14 8.80 -3.07
N LYS A 57 -3.43 8.46 -3.06
CA LYS A 57 -3.89 7.06 -2.90
C LYS A 57 -3.27 6.13 -3.94
N LYS A 58 -3.24 6.54 -5.22
CA LYS A 58 -2.61 5.75 -6.31
C LYS A 58 -1.11 5.56 -6.10
N VAL A 59 -0.41 6.59 -5.62
CA VAL A 59 1.04 6.51 -5.32
C VAL A 59 1.29 5.51 -4.18
N ILE A 60 0.45 5.53 -3.15
CA ILE A 60 0.54 4.59 -2.03
C ILE A 60 0.26 3.16 -2.46
N GLU A 61 -0.77 2.90 -3.26
CA GLU A 61 -1.05 1.57 -3.83
C GLU A 61 0.12 1.06 -4.69
N LYS A 62 0.75 1.93 -5.48
CA LYS A 62 1.94 1.57 -6.25
C LYS A 62 3.11 1.21 -5.33
N THR A 63 3.32 1.98 -4.28
CA THR A 63 4.37 1.76 -3.28
C THR A 63 4.16 0.45 -2.55
N GLU A 64 2.92 0.14 -2.14
CA GLU A 64 2.55 -1.14 -1.53
C GLU A 64 2.96 -2.33 -2.40
N ARG A 65 2.61 -2.30 -3.70
CA ARG A 65 2.98 -3.35 -4.65
C ARG A 65 4.49 -3.51 -4.79
N MET A 66 5.24 -2.40 -4.80
CA MET A 66 6.70 -2.45 -4.89
C MET A 66 7.34 -3.08 -3.64
N VAL A 67 6.86 -2.69 -2.45
CA VAL A 67 7.36 -3.25 -1.18
C VAL A 67 6.99 -4.72 -1.05
N ALA A 68 5.74 -5.09 -1.36
CA ALA A 68 5.29 -6.48 -1.33
C ALA A 68 6.08 -7.39 -2.28
N LYS A 69 6.34 -6.92 -3.51
CA LYS A 69 7.16 -7.68 -4.47
C LYS A 69 8.59 -7.89 -3.97
N LYS A 70 9.21 -6.85 -3.40
CA LYS A 70 10.58 -6.94 -2.86
C LYS A 70 10.65 -7.89 -1.66
N ALA A 71 9.62 -7.93 -0.82
CA ALA A 71 9.53 -8.87 0.29
C ALA A 71 9.54 -10.34 -0.19
N ILE A 72 8.79 -10.67 -1.25
CA ILE A 72 8.73 -12.02 -1.83
C ILE A 72 10.09 -12.44 -2.42
N VAL A 73 10.72 -11.56 -3.22
CA VAL A 73 12.02 -11.86 -3.84
C VAL A 73 13.11 -12.08 -2.78
N SER A 74 13.11 -11.29 -1.71
CA SER A 74 14.05 -11.48 -0.59
C SER A 74 13.84 -12.82 0.12
N SER A 75 12.60 -13.33 0.20
CA SER A 75 12.33 -14.64 0.76
C SER A 75 12.82 -15.78 -0.13
N ASP A 76 12.69 -15.67 -1.46
CA ASP A 76 13.17 -16.69 -2.41
C ASP A 76 14.70 -16.78 -2.44
N GLU A 77 15.43 -15.66 -2.31
CA GLU A 77 16.90 -15.65 -2.23
C GLU A 77 17.44 -16.31 -0.94
N THR A 78 16.62 -16.38 0.11
CA THR A 78 17.02 -17.02 1.39
C THR A 78 16.76 -18.54 1.38
N GLY A 79 15.95 -19.04 0.43
CA GLY A 79 15.66 -20.47 0.27
C GLY A 79 16.65 -21.25 -0.61
N GLY A 80 17.61 -20.57 -1.25
CA GLY A 80 18.59 -21.18 -2.17
C GLY A 80 20.00 -21.38 -1.60
N LEU A 81 20.22 -21.13 -0.30
CA LEU A 81 21.55 -21.16 0.33
C LEU A 81 21.70 -22.27 1.40
N ASP A 82 20.86 -23.31 1.39
CA ASP A 82 20.99 -24.47 2.30
C ASP A 82 21.02 -25.83 1.58
N GLU A 83 21.69 -25.90 0.42
CA GLU A 83 22.09 -27.19 -0.18
C GLU A 83 23.57 -27.17 -0.55
N SER A 84 24.47 -27.01 0.43
CA SER A 84 25.90 -27.27 0.23
C SER A 84 26.65 -27.47 1.55
N HIS A 85 26.51 -28.65 2.16
CA HIS A 85 27.59 -29.50 2.71
C HIS A 85 27.09 -30.41 3.85
N SER A 86 27.09 -31.72 3.63
CA SER A 86 27.92 -32.61 4.45
C SER A 86 28.11 -33.97 3.79
N ASP A 87 29.37 -34.39 3.82
CA ASP A 87 29.95 -35.56 3.20
C ASP A 87 29.34 -36.91 3.63
N GLY A 88 29.27 -37.82 2.65
CA GLY A 88 29.87 -39.15 2.76
C GLY A 88 29.17 -40.20 3.63
N ARG A 89 28.61 -41.23 2.99
CA ARG A 89 28.95 -42.63 3.30
C ARG A 89 28.41 -43.63 2.26
N THR A 90 29.37 -44.37 1.71
CA THR A 90 29.25 -45.59 0.93
C THR A 90 28.50 -46.70 1.68
N SER A 91 27.62 -47.44 1.01
CA SER A 91 27.53 -48.90 1.18
C SER A 91 26.89 -49.59 -0.03
N LEU A 92 27.68 -50.50 -0.60
CA LEU A 92 27.30 -51.51 -1.58
C LEU A 92 26.35 -52.54 -0.95
N SER A 93 25.38 -53.05 -1.72
CA SER A 93 24.93 -54.46 -1.70
C SER A 93 23.94 -54.71 -2.85
N ALA A 94 24.43 -55.32 -3.93
CA ALA A 94 23.60 -55.98 -4.93
C ALA A 94 23.58 -57.48 -4.60
N SER A 95 22.39 -58.05 -4.43
CA SER A 95 22.19 -59.48 -4.23
C SER A 95 21.83 -60.15 -5.57
N THR A 96 22.57 -61.20 -5.91
CA THR A 96 22.28 -62.20 -6.97
C THR A 96 20.98 -62.94 -6.74
#